data_AF-A0A7L5AJA3-F1
#
_entry.id   AF-A0A7L5AJA3-F1
#
_cell.length_a   1.000
_cell.length_b   1.000
_cell.length_c   1.000
_cell.angle_alpha   90.00
_cell.angle_beta   90.00
_cell.angle_gamma   90.00
#
_symmetry.space_group_name_H-M   'P 1'
#
loop_
_entity.id
_entity.type
_entity.pdbx_description
1 polymer ?
#
loop_
_entity_poly.entity_id
_entity_poly.type
_entity_poly.pdbx_seq_one_letter_code
_entity_poly.pdbx_strand_id
1 'polypeptide(L)'
;MNFDDAIGTLVRGVESVGALIMVIGGGFAFVRALLQLRRPDERKGTYQRLRRTLGRAILLGLEVLIVADIIRTILVEPTVQSVLVLGAIVLIRIALSFSLEVEIDGTWPWNRWRTRATQDSTSD
;
A
#
# COMPACT_ATOMS: atom_id res chain seq x y z
N MET A 1 3.30 23.26 24.36
CA MET A 1 2.76 22.13 23.57
C MET A 1 3.05 20.89 24.37
N ASN A 2 2.01 20.15 24.77
CA ASN A 2 2.22 18.87 25.45
C ASN A 2 2.80 17.86 24.46
N PHE A 3 3.60 16.91 24.94
CA PHE A 3 4.26 15.92 24.08
C PHE A 3 3.24 15.12 23.25
N ASP A 4 2.08 14.83 23.85
CA ASP A 4 0.96 14.14 23.20
C ASP A 4 0.35 14.94 22.04
N ASP A 5 0.25 16.27 22.17
CA ASP A 5 -0.28 17.14 21.12
C ASP A 5 0.67 17.22 19.92
N ALA A 6 1.98 17.27 20.19
CA ALA A 6 3.00 17.31 19.16
C ALA A 6 2.99 16.02 18.32
N ILE A 7 2.93 14.87 18.99
CA ILE A 7 2.81 13.57 18.34
C ILE A 7 1.51 13.46 17.55
N GLY A 8 0.38 13.85 18.15
CA GLY A 8 -0.90 13.80 17.45
C GLY A 8 -0.92 14.65 16.18
N THR A 9 -0.18 15.76 16.16
CA THR A 9 0.00 16.60 14.96
C THR A 9 0.87 15.91 13.91
N LEU A 10 1.99 15.28 14.32
CA LEU A 10 2.86 14.51 13.43
C LEU A 10 2.13 13.33 12.79
N VAL A 11 1.41 12.53 13.59
CA VAL A 11 0.64 11.37 13.11
C VAL A 11 -0.39 11.82 12.08
N ARG A 12 -1.18 12.86 12.38
CA ARG A 12 -2.17 13.42 11.45
C ARG A 12 -1.52 13.94 10.16
N GLY A 13 -0.33 14.52 10.25
CA GLY A 13 0.44 14.95 9.07
C GLY A 13 0.79 13.78 8.17
N VAL A 14 1.36 12.70 8.73
CA VAL A 14 1.70 11.49 7.99
C VAL A 14 0.46 10.82 7.39
N GLU A 15 -0.61 10.70 8.17
CA GLU A 15 -1.90 10.17 7.72
C GLU A 15 -2.45 10.96 6.52
N SER A 16 -2.40 12.29 6.61
CA SER A 16 -2.85 13.18 5.55
C SER A 16 -2.03 13.01 4.27
N VAL A 17 -0.71 12.89 4.38
CA VAL A 17 0.17 12.66 3.22
C VAL A 17 -0.12 11.32 2.56
N GLY A 18 -0.19 10.24 3.34
CA GLY A 18 -0.50 8.91 2.80
C GLY A 18 -1.88 8.86 2.14
N ALA A 19 -2.90 9.44 2.78
CA ALA A 19 -4.24 9.54 2.20
C ALA A 19 -4.25 10.38 0.91
N LEU A 20 -3.52 11.51 0.89
CA LEU A 20 -3.42 12.36 -0.29
C LEU A 20 -2.77 11.63 -1.47
N ILE A 21 -1.73 10.85 -1.23
CA ILE A 21 -1.09 10.01 -2.25
C ILE A 21 -2.10 9.03 -2.85
N MET A 22 -2.90 8.35 -2.02
CA MET A 22 -3.92 7.41 -2.51
C MET A 22 -5.00 8.12 -3.32
N VAL A 23 -5.51 9.24 -2.82
CA VAL A 23 -6.60 9.99 -3.46
C VAL A 23 -6.14 10.59 -4.79
N ILE A 24 -4.99 11.25 -4.82
CA ILE A 24 -4.46 11.85 -6.06
C ILE A 24 -4.07 10.77 -7.05
N GLY A 25 -3.31 9.76 -6.63
CA GLY A 25 -2.86 8.69 -7.50
C GLY A 25 -4.02 7.87 -8.07
N GLY A 26 -5.01 7.55 -7.23
CA GLY A 26 -6.20 6.85 -7.65
C GLY A 26 -7.14 7.68 -8.51
N GLY A 27 -7.33 8.95 -8.17
CA GLY A 27 -8.07 9.91 -8.99
C GLY A 27 -7.45 10.07 -10.38
N PHE A 28 -6.13 10.22 -10.44
CA PHE A 28 -5.39 10.28 -11.70
C PHE A 28 -5.57 9.00 -12.54
N ALA A 29 -5.46 7.82 -11.91
CA ALA A 29 -5.68 6.54 -12.58
C ALA A 29 -7.10 6.45 -13.17
N PHE A 30 -8.11 6.88 -12.39
CA PHE A 30 -9.51 6.84 -12.78
C PHE A 30 -9.83 7.82 -13.92
N VAL A 31 -9.38 9.07 -13.83
CA VAL A 31 -9.54 10.08 -14.90
C VAL A 31 -8.91 9.58 -16.19
N ARG A 32 -7.68 9.04 -16.11
CA ARG A 32 -6.97 8.52 -17.29
C ARG A 32 -7.69 7.33 -17.90
N ALA A 33 -8.29 6.45 -17.10
CA ALA A 33 -9.08 5.33 -17.58
C ALA A 33 -10.40 5.77 -18.24
N LEU A 34 -11.09 6.76 -17.66
CA LEU A 34 -12.32 7.32 -18.22
C LEU A 34 -12.09 7.98 -19.58
N LEU A 35 -10.98 8.71 -19.73
CA LEU A 35 -10.57 9.31 -21.00
C LEU A 35 -10.24 8.25 -22.06
N GLN A 36 -9.59 7.13 -21.67
CA GLN A 36 -9.30 6.01 -22.56
C GLN A 36 -10.57 5.23 -22.96
N LEU A 37 -11.56 5.08 -22.07
CA LEU A 37 -12.82 4.39 -22.37
C LEU A 37 -13.66 5.07 -23.46
N ARG A 38 -13.44 6.38 -23.68
CA ARG A 38 -14.04 7.15 -24.78
C ARG A 38 -13.46 6.79 -26.15
N ARG A 39 -12.32 6.08 -26.21
CA ARG A 39 -11.72 5.57 -27.45
C ARG A 39 -12.08 4.09 -27.62
N PRO A 40 -12.82 3.69 -28.67
CA PRO A 40 -13.28 2.31 -28.86
C PRO A 40 -12.16 1.26 -28.95
N ASP A 41 -11.04 1.61 -29.59
CA ASP A 41 -9.94 0.67 -29.87
C ASP A 41 -9.11 0.27 -28.64
N GLU A 42 -9.09 1.09 -27.58
CA GLU A 42 -8.20 0.85 -26.42
C GLU A 42 -8.89 0.17 -25.23
N ARG A 43 -10.17 -0.21 -25.36
CA ARG A 43 -10.97 -0.83 -24.27
C ARG A 43 -10.35 -2.14 -23.76
N LYS A 44 -9.73 -2.92 -24.64
CA LYS A 44 -9.02 -4.15 -24.28
C LYS A 44 -7.75 -3.77 -23.51
N GLY A 45 -7.82 -3.87 -22.18
CA GLY A 45 -6.67 -3.63 -21.28
C GLY A 45 -6.71 -2.31 -20.50
N THR A 46 -7.74 -1.47 -20.68
CA THR A 46 -7.91 -0.28 -19.81
C THR A 46 -8.13 -0.68 -18.36
N TYR A 47 -8.95 -1.72 -18.11
CA TYR A 47 -9.22 -2.21 -16.76
C TYR A 47 -7.96 -2.72 -16.06
N GLN A 48 -7.14 -3.53 -16.75
CA GLN A 48 -5.90 -4.05 -16.20
C GLN A 48 -4.91 -2.91 -15.87
N ARG A 49 -4.80 -1.91 -16.74
CA ARG A 49 -3.95 -0.72 -16.52
C ARG A 49 -4.46 0.15 -15.37
N LEU A 50 -5.78 0.32 -15.26
CA LEU A 50 -6.42 1.02 -14.15
C LEU A 50 -6.10 0.32 -12.83
N ARG A 51 -6.39 -0.99 -12.73
CA ARG A 51 -6.07 -1.81 -11.54
C ARG A 51 -4.60 -1.70 -11.15
N ARG A 52 -3.68 -1.79 -12.12
CA ARG A 52 -2.23 -1.71 -11.85
C ARG A 52 -1.80 -0.34 -11.32
N THR A 53 -2.35 0.74 -11.88
CA THR A 53 -2.01 2.11 -11.47
C THR A 53 -2.63 2.43 -10.11
N LEU A 54 -3.89 2.05 -9.90
CA LEU A 54 -4.57 2.15 -8.60
C LEU A 54 -3.82 1.38 -7.52
N GLY A 55 -3.49 0.12 -7.79
CA GLY A 55 -2.79 -0.74 -6.85
C GLY A 55 -1.44 -0.15 -6.43
N ARG A 56 -0.66 0.40 -7.37
CA ARG A 56 0.61 1.09 -7.07
C ARG A 56 0.41 2.35 -6.22
N ALA A 57 -0.60 3.16 -6.52
CA ALA A 57 -0.89 4.36 -5.75
C ALA A 57 -1.34 4.02 -4.31
N ILE A 58 -2.16 2.98 -4.15
CA ILE A 58 -2.60 2.49 -2.84
C ILE A 58 -1.42 1.92 -2.05
N LEU A 59 -0.60 1.06 -2.66
CA LEU A 59 0.59 0.50 -2.00
C LEU A 59 1.54 1.59 -1.53
N LEU A 60 1.83 2.59 -2.37
CA LEU A 60 2.67 3.73 -1.98
C LEU A 60 2.06 4.51 -0.80
N GLY A 61 0.75 4.76 -0.83
CA GLY A 61 0.06 5.38 0.29
C GLY A 61 0.16 4.53 1.57
N LEU A 62 -0.01 3.21 1.47
CA LEU A 62 0.06 2.28 2.59
C LEU A 62 1.49 2.19 3.18
N GLU A 63 2.52 2.31 2.35
CA GLU A 63 3.91 2.42 2.80
C GLU A 63 4.11 3.68 3.64
N VAL A 64 3.58 4.83 3.21
CA VAL A 64 3.67 6.08 3.99
C VAL A 64 2.87 5.98 5.30
N LEU A 65 1.67 5.42 5.24
CA LEU A 65 0.82 5.24 6.42
C LEU A 65 1.42 4.26 7.44
N ILE A 66 2.49 3.51 7.11
CA ILE A 66 3.12 2.58 8.09
C ILE A 66 3.75 3.31 9.23
N VAL A 67 4.25 4.51 8.94
CA VAL A 67 4.88 5.36 9.93
C VAL A 67 3.84 5.81 10.96
N ALA A 68 2.65 6.23 10.52
CA ALA A 68 1.58 6.67 11.41
C ALA A 68 1.09 5.53 12.32
N ASP A 69 0.87 4.34 11.76
CA ASP A 69 0.45 3.17 12.53
C ASP A 69 1.54 2.76 13.53
N ILE A 70 2.81 2.69 13.13
CA ILE A 70 3.91 2.34 14.06
C ILE A 70 3.95 3.34 15.22
N ILE A 71 3.92 4.65 14.96
CA ILE A 71 3.95 5.68 16.00
C ILE A 71 2.78 5.51 16.98
N ARG A 72 1.56 5.36 16.47
CA ARG A 72 0.36 5.18 17.30
C ARG A 72 0.48 3.97 18.22
N THR A 73 1.18 2.94 17.77
CA THR A 73 1.25 1.66 18.48
C THR A 73 2.34 1.58 19.54
N ILE A 74 3.44 2.32 19.35
CA ILE A 74 4.52 2.41 20.36
C ILE A 74 4.10 3.29 21.54
N LEU A 75 3.20 4.26 21.31
CA LEU A 75 2.88 5.30 22.28
C LEU A 75 1.65 5.01 23.16
N VAL A 76 0.90 3.95 22.87
CA VAL A 76 -0.23 3.54 23.71
C VAL A 76 0.29 2.73 24.88
N GLU A 77 -0.22 2.99 26.10
CA GLU A 77 0.11 2.21 27.29
C GLU A 77 0.01 0.70 27.00
N PRO A 78 1.09 -0.07 27.24
CA PRO A 78 1.13 -1.49 26.91
C PRO A 78 0.26 -2.29 27.88
N THR A 79 -1.03 -2.41 27.56
CA THR A 79 -1.96 -3.36 28.20
C THR A 79 -2.17 -4.58 27.30
N VAL A 80 -2.52 -5.73 27.88
CA VAL A 80 -2.79 -6.97 27.10
C VAL A 80 -3.86 -6.73 26.02
N GLN A 81 -4.89 -5.94 26.33
CA GLN A 81 -5.94 -5.59 25.37
C GLN A 81 -5.41 -4.67 24.26
N SER A 82 -4.59 -3.66 24.60
CA SER A 82 -3.94 -2.78 23.62
C SER A 82 -3.05 -3.57 22.65
N VAL A 83 -2.27 -4.54 23.17
CA VAL A 83 -1.40 -5.40 22.36
C VAL A 83 -2.21 -6.30 21.42
N LEU A 84 -3.37 -6.79 21.84
CA LEU A 84 -4.22 -7.64 21.02
C LEU A 84 -4.87 -6.88 19.86
N VAL A 85 -5.38 -5.66 20.13
CA VAL A 85 -5.88 -4.75 19.09
C VAL A 85 -4.77 -4.36 18.13
N LEU A 86 -3.58 -4.04 18.66
CA LEU A 86 -2.38 -3.77 17.86
C LEU A 86 -2.03 -4.93 16.93
N GLY A 87 -1.94 -6.16 17.47
CA GLY A 87 -1.65 -7.36 16.69
C GLY A 87 -2.65 -7.55 15.54
N ALA A 88 -3.94 -7.30 15.80
CA ALA A 88 -4.97 -7.37 14.77
C ALA A 88 -4.77 -6.30 13.67
N ILE A 89 -4.48 -5.05 14.03
CA ILE A 89 -4.23 -3.96 13.06
C ILE A 89 -3.02 -4.29 12.18
N VAL A 90 -1.92 -4.76 12.78
CA VAL A 90 -0.70 -5.15 12.05
C VAL A 90 -0.98 -6.32 11.10
N LEU A 91 -1.73 -7.33 11.53
CA LEU A 91 -2.14 -8.46 10.67
C LEU A 91 -2.97 -8.00 9.48
N ILE A 92 -3.97 -7.14 9.70
CA ILE A 92 -4.78 -6.56 8.62
C ILE A 92 -3.87 -5.82 7.63
N ARG A 93 -2.91 -5.05 8.14
CA ARG A 93 -1.97 -4.31 7.31
C ARG A 93 -1.12 -5.21 6.43
N ILE A 94 -0.55 -6.27 7.01
CA ILE A 94 0.24 -7.26 6.28
C ILE A 94 -0.64 -7.90 5.21
N ALA A 95 -1.85 -8.36 5.56
CA ALA A 95 -2.75 -9.00 4.63
C ALA A 95 -3.16 -8.09 3.46
N LEU A 96 -3.48 -6.82 3.73
CA LEU A 96 -3.86 -5.85 2.68
C LEU A 96 -2.70 -5.53 1.75
N SER A 97 -1.52 -5.23 2.30
CA SER A 97 -0.33 -4.95 1.50
C SER A 97 0.01 -6.14 0.60
N PHE A 98 -0.05 -7.33 1.17
CA PHE A 98 0.21 -8.58 0.49
C PHE A 98 -0.81 -8.90 -0.61
N SER A 99 -2.11 -8.78 -0.32
CA SER A 99 -3.19 -9.06 -1.27
C SER A 99 -3.12 -8.14 -2.49
N LEU A 100 -2.79 -6.87 -2.29
CA LEU A 100 -2.63 -5.90 -3.38
C LEU A 100 -1.42 -6.25 -4.25
N GLU A 101 -0.29 -6.62 -3.64
CA GLU A 101 0.92 -6.96 -4.36
C GLU A 101 0.75 -8.24 -5.22
N VAL A 102 0.07 -9.25 -4.69
CA VAL A 102 -0.26 -10.48 -5.43
C VAL A 102 -1.20 -10.20 -6.60
N GLU A 103 -2.20 -9.35 -6.43
CA GLU A 103 -3.12 -8.97 -7.50
C GLU A 103 -2.42 -8.22 -8.64
N ILE A 104 -1.46 -7.35 -8.29
CA ILE A 104 -0.74 -6.50 -9.25
C ILE A 104 0.31 -7.28 -10.04
N ASP A 105 1.07 -8.15 -9.37
CA ASP A 105 2.20 -8.88 -9.96
C ASP A 105 1.84 -10.31 -10.40
N GLY A 106 0.64 -10.79 -10.07
CA GLY A 106 0.13 -12.11 -10.46
C GLY A 106 0.95 -13.28 -9.90
N THR A 107 1.95 -13.01 -9.07
CA THR A 107 2.87 -13.98 -8.49
C THR A 107 2.98 -13.73 -7.00
N TRP A 108 2.84 -14.81 -6.23
CA TRP A 108 3.04 -14.77 -4.80
C TRP A 108 4.49 -14.31 -4.49
N PRO A 109 4.71 -13.45 -3.48
CA PRO A 109 6.03 -12.87 -3.21
C PRO A 109 7.11 -13.90 -2.90
N TRP A 110 6.76 -15.05 -2.31
CA TRP A 110 7.69 -16.16 -2.12
C TRP A 110 8.12 -16.86 -3.42
N ASN A 111 7.39 -16.69 -4.52
CA ASN A 111 7.74 -17.27 -5.81
C ASN A 111 8.88 -16.50 -6.51
N ARG A 112 9.11 -15.23 -6.11
CA ARG A 112 10.16 -14.33 -6.63
C ARG A 112 11.57 -14.85 -6.35
N TRP A 113 11.73 -15.62 -5.29
CA TRP A 113 13.03 -16.19 -4.91
C TRP A 113 13.47 -17.35 -5.81
N ARG A 114 12.53 -18.03 -6.49
CA ARG A 114 12.86 -19.16 -7.39
C ARG A 114 13.40 -18.70 -8.74
N THR A 115 13.01 -17.52 -9.22
CA THR A 115 13.43 -17.03 -10.55
C THR A 115 14.87 -16.51 -10.58
N ARG A 116 15.43 -16.10 -9.42
CA ARG A 116 16.85 -15.70 -9.33
C ARG A 116 17.81 -16.89 -9.26
N ALA A 117 17.39 -18.00 -8.65
CA ALA A 117 18.27 -19.16 -8.43
C ALA A 117 18.68 -19.91 -9.71
N THR A 118 17.97 -19.71 -10.84
CA THR A 118 18.28 -20.38 -12.11
C THR A 118 19.19 -19.55 -13.04
N GLN A 119 19.40 -18.27 -12.74
CA GLN A 119 20.18 -17.37 -13.59
C GLN A 119 21.68 -17.37 -13.26
N ASP A 120 22.05 -17.73 -12.02
CA ASP A 120 23.44 -17.86 -11.60
C ASP A 120 24.11 -19.15 -12.09
N SER A 121 23.35 -20.21 -12.40
CA SER A 121 23.92 -21.52 -12.81
C SER A 121 24.21 -21.65 -14.31
N THR A 122 23.98 -20.60 -15.10
CA THR A 122 24.25 -20.58 -16.56
C THR A 122 25.39 -19.63 -16.95
N SER A 123 26.07 -19.05 -15.96
CA SER A 123 27.20 -18.14 -16.15
C SER A 123 28.56 -18.74 -15.78
N ASP A 124 28.63 -20.05 -15.50
CA ASP A 124 29.86 -20.82 -15.27
C ASP A 124 30.22 -21.69 -16.49
#